data_AF-A0A0F6VZN5-F1
#
_entry.id   AF-A0A0F6VZN5-F1
#
_cell.length_a   1.000
_cell.length_b   1.000
_cell.length_c   1.000
_cell.angle_alpha   90.00
_cell.angle_beta   90.00
_cell.angle_gamma   90.00
#
_symmetry.space_group_name_H-M   'P 1'
#
loop_
_entity.id
_entity.type
_entity.pdbx_description
1 polymer ?
#
loop_
_entity_poly.entity_id
_entity_poly.type
_entity_poly.pdbx_seq_one_letter_code
_entity_poly.pdbx_strand_id
1 'polypeptide(L)'
;MRTMTRTLFLWIAMLASCSGSRGTSTPAQGAPEQVGETPTSTTSATTTAADQGSTEAPAETGPAPVLAIRGTPARAGREIAIVVENRGTELARVSPRLVLERASDDGRFTRVDPVELALRPSCEREAPACVELAPGAALHPPAWLGTMGDAQCACDRCAPAEPGTYRFVATSCGGAHRLEGEPFEIETR
;
A
#
# COMPACT_ATOMS: atom_id res chain seq x y z
N MET A 1 -16.28 -25.90 -40.19
CA MET A 1 -15.92 -27.17 -39.52
C MET A 1 -14.40 -27.24 -39.37
N ARG A 2 -13.84 -26.80 -38.23
CA ARG A 2 -12.44 -27.06 -37.87
C ARG A 2 -12.35 -27.31 -36.37
N THR A 3 -11.55 -28.30 -36.04
CA THR A 3 -11.64 -29.21 -34.91
C THR A 3 -11.06 -28.61 -33.63
N MET A 4 -11.82 -28.74 -32.53
CA MET A 4 -11.39 -28.48 -31.17
C MET A 4 -10.23 -29.40 -30.79
N THR A 5 -9.13 -28.84 -30.28
CA THR A 5 -8.08 -29.62 -29.58
C THR A 5 -8.18 -29.28 -28.10
N ARG A 6 -8.84 -30.18 -27.35
CA ARG A 6 -8.90 -30.19 -25.88
C ARG A 6 -7.60 -30.76 -25.34
N THR A 7 -6.77 -29.94 -24.72
CA THR A 7 -5.64 -30.44 -23.93
C THR A 7 -6.05 -30.49 -22.47
N LEU A 8 -6.36 -31.70 -22.04
CA LEU A 8 -6.53 -32.14 -20.67
C LEU A 8 -5.14 -32.19 -20.02
N PHE A 9 -4.87 -31.42 -18.96
CA PHE A 9 -3.73 -31.71 -18.09
C PHE A 9 -4.18 -31.87 -16.65
N LEU A 10 -3.69 -32.99 -16.12
CA LEU A 10 -4.12 -33.74 -14.96
C LEU A 10 -3.35 -33.28 -13.71
N TRP A 11 -4.09 -33.23 -12.61
CA TRP A 11 -3.71 -33.20 -11.21
C TRP A 11 -2.32 -33.72 -10.81
N ILE A 12 -1.64 -32.97 -9.93
CA ILE A 12 -0.90 -33.56 -8.80
C ILE A 12 -1.15 -32.72 -7.54
N ALA A 13 -1.88 -33.31 -6.60
CA ALA A 13 -1.98 -32.86 -5.22
C ALA A 13 -0.87 -33.53 -4.39
N MET A 14 -0.14 -32.75 -3.61
CA MET A 14 0.75 -33.25 -2.56
C MET A 14 0.46 -32.48 -1.28
N LEU A 15 -0.23 -33.18 -0.37
CA LEU A 15 -0.46 -32.83 1.02
C LEU A 15 0.83 -33.13 1.80
N ALA A 16 1.39 -32.14 2.50
CA ALA A 16 2.37 -32.37 3.55
C ALA A 16 1.91 -31.67 4.83
N SER A 17 1.39 -32.47 5.75
CA SER A 17 1.11 -32.11 7.14
C SER A 17 2.40 -31.95 7.91
N CYS A 18 2.59 -30.82 8.58
CA CYS A 18 3.46 -30.73 9.76
C CYS A 18 2.62 -30.28 10.95
N SER A 19 2.24 -31.27 11.76
CA SER A 19 1.81 -31.09 13.14
C SER A 19 3.01 -30.84 14.03
N GLY A 20 2.88 -29.91 14.98
CA GLY A 20 3.62 -29.97 16.24
C GLY A 20 4.47 -28.75 16.56
N SER A 21 4.04 -27.98 17.57
CA SER A 21 4.73 -27.92 18.87
C SER A 21 3.94 -27.04 19.84
N ARG A 22 3.40 -27.68 20.90
CA ARG A 22 2.88 -26.99 22.08
C ARG A 22 4.08 -26.53 22.91
N GLY A 23 4.28 -25.22 23.00
CA GLY A 23 5.28 -24.57 23.85
C GLY A 23 4.64 -24.00 25.11
N THR A 24 5.24 -24.34 26.24
CA THR A 24 4.78 -24.23 27.62
C THR A 24 4.75 -22.79 28.16
N SER A 25 3.79 -22.55 29.03
CA SER A 25 3.55 -21.35 29.83
C SER A 25 4.77 -20.88 30.63
N THR A 26 4.96 -19.55 30.71
CA THR A 26 5.81 -18.89 31.72
C THR A 26 5.00 -17.76 32.38
N PRO A 27 4.80 -17.77 33.71
CA PRO A 27 4.30 -16.62 34.45
C PRO A 27 5.45 -15.89 35.17
N ALA A 28 5.50 -14.57 35.02
CA ALA A 28 6.23 -13.64 35.91
C ALA A 28 5.45 -12.32 35.83
N GLN A 29 4.59 -11.93 36.77
CA GLN A 29 4.82 -11.53 38.16
C GLN A 29 5.91 -10.46 38.31
N GLY A 30 5.48 -9.20 38.47
CA GLY A 30 6.34 -8.07 38.78
C GLY A 30 5.66 -6.71 38.53
N ALA A 31 4.80 -6.28 39.46
CA ALA A 31 4.50 -4.86 39.66
C ALA A 31 5.64 -4.22 40.47
N PRO A 32 5.96 -2.94 40.25
CA PRO A 32 5.59 -1.98 41.27
C PRO A 32 5.05 -0.64 40.75
N GLU A 33 4.10 -0.17 41.54
CA GLU A 33 3.60 1.18 41.75
C GLU A 33 4.75 2.18 41.98
N GLN A 34 4.79 3.28 41.22
CA GLN A 34 5.44 4.51 41.67
C GLN A 34 4.57 5.73 41.39
N VAL A 35 4.39 6.45 42.49
CA VAL A 35 3.58 7.63 42.73
C VAL A 35 4.43 8.88 42.49
N GLY A 36 3.83 9.88 41.84
CA GLY A 36 4.08 11.30 42.12
C GLY A 36 5.29 11.94 41.43
N GLU A 37 5.03 12.96 40.61
CA GLU A 37 5.40 14.37 40.87
C GLU A 37 5.22 15.22 39.59
N THR A 38 4.30 16.19 39.68
CA THR A 38 4.21 17.42 38.88
C THR A 38 4.43 18.56 39.90
N PRO A 39 4.96 19.76 39.60
CA PRO A 39 5.21 20.41 38.30
C PRO A 39 6.59 21.11 38.20
N THR A 40 6.93 21.73 37.06
CA THR A 40 7.32 23.16 36.95
C THR A 40 7.68 23.51 35.52
N SER A 41 7.04 24.59 35.05
CA SER A 41 7.13 25.17 33.72
C SER A 41 8.41 25.96 33.46
N THR A 42 8.62 26.22 32.17
CA THR A 42 9.26 27.42 31.60
C THR A 42 10.78 27.36 31.43
N THR A 43 11.19 26.92 30.25
CA THR A 43 12.42 27.41 29.61
C THR A 43 12.06 27.92 28.22
N SER A 44 12.16 29.24 28.06
CA SER A 44 12.15 29.93 26.78
C SER A 44 13.37 29.51 25.99
N ALA A 45 13.19 28.75 24.91
CA ALA A 45 14.20 28.59 23.88
C ALA A 45 13.74 29.36 22.64
N THR A 46 14.48 30.43 22.36
CA THR A 46 14.45 31.21 21.14
C THR A 46 14.54 30.30 19.92
N THR A 47 13.44 30.12 19.20
CA THR A 47 13.46 29.50 17.88
C THR A 47 14.02 30.51 16.89
N THR A 48 15.35 30.45 16.69
CA THR A 48 15.97 30.99 15.49
C THR A 48 15.25 30.36 14.30
N ALA A 49 14.53 31.17 13.55
CA ALA A 49 13.97 30.82 12.25
C ALA A 49 15.14 30.49 11.32
N ALA A 50 15.56 29.23 11.34
CA ALA A 50 16.33 28.66 10.27
C ALA A 50 15.39 28.64 9.06
N ASP A 51 15.61 29.62 8.20
CA ASP A 51 15.28 29.64 6.79
C ASP A 51 15.59 28.25 6.20
N GLN A 52 14.61 27.36 6.26
CA GLN A 52 14.63 26.08 5.57
C GLN A 52 14.41 26.42 4.11
N GLY A 53 15.50 26.77 3.44
CA GLY A 53 15.57 26.81 2.00
C GLY A 53 15.05 25.46 1.49
N SER A 54 13.79 25.45 1.08
CA SER A 54 13.19 24.39 0.29
C SER A 54 14.09 24.20 -0.91
N THR A 55 15.00 23.24 -0.79
CA THR A 55 15.76 22.74 -1.93
C THR A 55 14.72 22.00 -2.75
N GLU A 56 14.05 22.76 -3.62
CA GLU A 56 13.10 22.27 -4.60
C GLU A 56 13.80 21.16 -5.37
N ALA A 57 13.31 19.92 -5.19
CA ALA A 57 13.88 18.78 -5.88
C ALA A 57 13.86 19.07 -7.38
N PRO A 58 14.94 18.76 -8.13
CA PRO A 58 15.03 19.06 -9.55
C PRO A 58 13.77 18.57 -10.27
N ALA A 59 13.07 19.47 -10.96
CA ALA A 59 11.85 19.13 -11.68
C ALA A 59 12.14 18.03 -12.70
N GLU A 60 11.58 16.84 -12.49
CA GLU A 60 11.61 15.75 -13.46
C GLU A 60 10.92 16.24 -14.74
N THR A 61 11.71 16.49 -15.79
CA THR A 61 11.25 17.04 -17.08
C THR A 61 11.16 15.96 -18.17
N GLY A 62 11.30 14.69 -17.80
CA GLY A 62 11.25 13.55 -18.70
C GLY A 62 9.83 13.17 -19.14
N PRO A 63 9.71 12.18 -20.04
CA PRO A 63 8.41 11.57 -20.33
C PRO A 63 7.86 10.85 -19.09
N ALA A 64 6.53 10.74 -19.01
CA ALA A 64 5.89 9.98 -17.94
C ALA A 64 6.28 8.49 -18.02
N PRO A 65 6.61 7.84 -16.90
CA PRO A 65 6.90 6.42 -16.88
C PRO A 65 5.65 5.60 -17.25
N VAL A 66 5.85 4.51 -17.98
CA VAL A 66 4.76 3.61 -18.39
C VAL A 66 4.60 2.51 -17.35
N LEU A 67 3.64 2.67 -16.44
CA LEU A 67 3.34 1.69 -15.40
C LEU A 67 1.98 1.01 -15.62
N ALA A 68 1.90 -0.28 -15.29
CA ALA A 68 0.64 -0.96 -15.04
C ALA A 68 0.42 -1.06 -13.52
N ILE A 69 -0.63 -0.42 -13.02
CA ILE A 69 -1.02 -0.46 -11.60
C ILE A 69 -2.35 -1.20 -11.51
N ARG A 70 -2.40 -2.27 -10.73
CA ARG A 70 -3.55 -3.19 -10.67
C ARG A 70 -3.93 -3.50 -9.23
N GLY A 71 -5.24 -3.56 -9.00
CA GLY A 71 -5.85 -4.12 -7.79
C GLY A 71 -6.60 -5.40 -8.13
N THR A 72 -6.35 -6.48 -7.39
CA THR A 72 -7.06 -7.76 -7.58
C THR A 72 -7.68 -8.21 -6.26
N PRO A 73 -9.00 -8.34 -6.17
CA PRO A 73 -9.65 -8.89 -5.00
C PRO A 73 -9.15 -10.31 -4.68
N ALA A 74 -8.76 -10.55 -3.44
CA ALA A 74 -8.41 -11.87 -2.95
C ALA A 74 -9.66 -12.75 -2.87
N ARG A 75 -9.56 -14.00 -3.36
CA ARG A 75 -10.69 -14.94 -3.47
C ARG A 75 -11.48 -15.15 -2.17
N ALA A 76 -10.84 -14.96 -1.01
CA ALA A 76 -11.41 -15.24 0.29
C ALA A 76 -11.76 -13.99 1.11
N GLY A 77 -11.52 -12.79 0.59
CA GLY A 77 -11.46 -11.57 1.42
C GLY A 77 -12.09 -10.34 0.79
N ARG A 78 -11.98 -9.23 1.53
CA ARG A 78 -12.10 -7.85 1.03
C ARG A 78 -10.73 -7.26 0.67
N GLU A 79 -9.70 -8.07 0.88
CA GLU A 79 -8.31 -7.74 0.63
C GLU A 79 -8.08 -7.57 -0.87
N ILE A 80 -7.40 -6.50 -1.25
CA ILE A 80 -7.05 -6.16 -2.62
C ILE A 80 -5.53 -6.29 -2.75
N ALA A 81 -5.09 -7.33 -3.46
CA ALA A 81 -3.68 -7.49 -3.83
C ALA A 81 -3.30 -6.37 -4.81
N ILE A 82 -2.19 -5.69 -4.52
CA ILE A 82 -1.70 -4.56 -5.31
C ILE A 82 -0.51 -5.03 -6.14
N VAL A 83 -0.47 -4.64 -7.41
CA VAL A 83 0.70 -4.86 -8.28
C VAL A 83 1.03 -3.56 -9.00
N VAL A 84 2.30 -3.15 -8.93
CA VAL A 84 2.85 -2.03 -9.71
C VAL A 84 3.97 -2.57 -10.58
N GLU A 85 3.81 -2.49 -11.90
CA GLU A 85 4.77 -3.05 -12.85
C GLU A 85 5.23 -2.00 -13.84
N ASN A 86 6.54 -1.93 -14.06
CA ASN A 86 7.10 -1.08 -15.09
C ASN A 86 7.02 -1.77 -16.45
N ARG A 87 6.14 -1.25 -17.31
CA ARG A 87 5.93 -1.73 -18.69
C ARG A 87 6.69 -0.89 -19.72
N GLY A 88 7.40 0.15 -19.27
CA GLY A 88 8.26 0.97 -20.10
C GLY A 88 9.63 0.33 -20.37
N THR A 89 10.45 1.04 -21.12
CA THR A 89 11.82 0.64 -21.48
C THR A 89 12.88 1.33 -20.62
N GLU A 90 12.48 2.24 -19.74
CA GLU A 90 13.38 3.03 -18.87
C GLU A 90 13.11 2.73 -17.39
N LEU A 91 14.05 3.11 -16.52
CA LEU A 91 13.86 3.03 -15.07
C LEU A 91 12.72 3.96 -14.64
N ALA A 92 11.71 3.42 -13.96
CA ALA A 92 10.62 4.20 -13.41
C ALA A 92 10.91 4.58 -11.95
N ARG A 93 10.72 5.85 -11.60
CA ARG A 93 10.88 6.39 -10.24
C ARG A 93 9.52 6.84 -9.72
N VAL A 94 9.01 6.16 -8.71
CA VAL A 94 7.63 6.29 -8.21
C VAL A 94 7.65 6.66 -6.74
N SER A 95 6.87 7.68 -6.38
CA SER A 95 6.63 8.03 -4.99
C SER A 95 6.14 6.81 -4.21
N PRO A 96 6.60 6.57 -2.98
CA PRO A 96 6.13 5.47 -2.17
C PRO A 96 4.64 5.58 -1.85
N ARG A 97 4.03 6.76 -1.92
CA ARG A 97 2.62 6.95 -1.57
C ARG A 97 1.71 6.50 -2.70
N LEU A 98 0.73 5.68 -2.36
CA LEU A 98 -0.34 5.28 -3.27
C LEU A 98 -1.66 5.93 -2.80
N VAL A 99 -2.38 6.55 -3.74
CA VAL A 99 -3.69 7.15 -3.49
C VAL A 99 -4.76 6.17 -3.94
N LEU A 100 -5.81 6.01 -3.13
CA LEU A 100 -7.01 5.31 -3.53
C LEU A 100 -8.05 6.32 -4.01
N GLU A 101 -8.67 6.05 -5.16
CA GLU A 101 -9.80 6.81 -5.67
C GLU A 101 -11.00 5.92 -5.92
N ARG A 102 -12.20 6.46 -5.78
CA ARG A 102 -13.47 5.79 -6.05
C ARG A 102 -14.22 6.52 -7.16
N ALA A 103 -14.84 5.76 -8.07
CA ALA A 103 -15.73 6.33 -9.07
C ALA A 103 -17.03 6.82 -8.42
N SER A 104 -17.47 8.00 -8.83
CA SER A 104 -18.81 8.54 -8.54
C SER A 104 -19.80 8.08 -9.63
N ASP A 105 -21.09 8.30 -9.41
CA ASP A 105 -22.15 7.91 -10.36
C ASP A 105 -22.01 8.58 -11.75
N ASP A 106 -21.31 9.71 -11.82
CA ASP A 106 -20.99 10.42 -13.07
C ASP A 106 -19.71 9.90 -13.76
N GLY A 107 -19.11 8.83 -13.22
CA GLY A 107 -17.88 8.22 -13.73
C GLY A 107 -16.59 8.93 -13.33
N ARG A 108 -16.65 10.02 -12.56
CA ARG A 108 -15.44 10.71 -12.08
C ARG A 108 -14.84 10.00 -10.88
N PHE A 109 -13.52 9.85 -10.88
CA PHE A 109 -12.78 9.32 -9.74
C PHE A 109 -12.44 10.43 -8.74
N THR A 110 -12.75 10.21 -7.47
CA THR A 110 -12.42 11.11 -6.37
C THR A 110 -11.59 10.40 -5.32
N ARG A 111 -10.69 11.15 -4.69
CA ARG A 111 -9.82 10.63 -3.64
C ARG A 111 -10.64 10.13 -2.45
N VAL A 112 -10.22 8.99 -1.93
CA VAL A 112 -10.80 8.35 -0.76
C VAL A 112 -9.90 8.64 0.44
N ASP A 113 -10.40 9.42 1.40
CA ASP A 113 -9.71 9.75 2.65
C ASP A 113 -10.41 9.10 3.85
N PRO A 114 -9.68 8.73 4.92
CA PRO A 114 -8.25 8.95 5.17
C PRO A 114 -7.37 7.74 4.81
N VAL A 115 -7.49 7.16 3.61
CA VAL A 115 -6.76 5.93 3.26
C VAL A 115 -5.27 6.19 3.00
N GLU A 116 -4.41 5.57 3.81
CA GLU A 116 -2.96 5.65 3.65
C GLU A 116 -2.35 4.34 3.15
N LEU A 117 -1.91 4.34 1.89
CA LEU A 117 -1.26 3.20 1.24
C LEU A 117 0.17 3.57 0.83
N ALA A 118 1.09 2.61 0.99
CA ALA A 118 2.47 2.78 0.57
C ALA A 118 3.03 1.57 -0.17
N LEU A 119 3.91 1.86 -1.13
CA LEU A 119 4.71 0.93 -1.91
C LEU A 119 5.94 0.49 -1.13
N ARG A 120 5.72 -0.34 -0.10
CA ARG A 120 6.76 -0.92 0.75
C ARG A 120 6.84 -2.44 0.57
N PRO A 121 7.98 -3.09 0.85
CA PRO A 121 8.12 -4.53 0.67
C PRO A 121 7.28 -5.37 1.65
N SER A 122 7.06 -4.87 2.86
CA SER A 122 6.28 -5.55 3.91
C SER A 122 5.71 -4.54 4.90
N CYS A 123 4.85 -4.99 5.82
CA CYS A 123 4.20 -4.13 6.80
C CYS A 123 5.15 -3.59 7.88
N GLU A 124 6.25 -4.29 8.12
CA GLU A 124 7.24 -4.00 9.16
C GLU A 124 8.37 -3.09 8.66
N ARG A 125 8.40 -2.80 7.36
CA ARG A 125 9.44 -1.97 6.75
C ARG A 125 8.90 -0.60 6.41
N GLU A 126 9.72 0.42 6.62
CA GLU A 126 9.40 1.76 6.14
C GLU A 126 9.39 1.79 4.61
N ALA A 127 8.53 2.64 4.05
CA ALA A 127 8.53 2.86 2.61
C ALA A 127 9.77 3.68 2.23
N PRO A 128 10.49 3.31 1.14
CA PRO A 128 11.64 4.09 0.71
C PRO A 128 11.18 5.48 0.26
N ALA A 129 12.05 6.49 0.32
CA ALA A 129 11.70 7.85 -0.13
C ALA A 129 11.27 7.92 -1.60
N CYS A 130 11.80 7.00 -2.42
CA CYS A 130 11.47 6.83 -3.83
C CYS A 130 11.60 5.34 -4.19
N VAL A 131 10.63 4.79 -4.90
CA VAL A 131 10.63 3.42 -5.40
C VAL A 131 11.17 3.42 -6.82
N GLU A 132 12.18 2.58 -7.08
CA GLU A 132 12.78 2.44 -8.39
C GLU A 132 12.43 1.07 -8.99
N LEU A 133 11.86 1.07 -10.20
CA LEU A 133 11.45 -0.14 -10.91
C LEU A 133 12.17 -0.22 -12.24
N ALA A 134 13.04 -1.22 -12.40
CA ALA A 134 13.67 -1.53 -13.68
C ALA A 134 12.61 -1.93 -14.73
N PRO A 135 12.92 -1.82 -16.04
CA PRO A 135 12.03 -2.30 -17.10
C PRO A 135 11.60 -3.77 -16.88
N GLY A 136 10.30 -4.03 -16.89
CA GLY A 136 9.71 -5.35 -16.65
C GLY A 136 9.68 -5.79 -15.18
N ALA A 137 10.19 -4.98 -14.25
CA ALA A 137 10.10 -5.27 -12.81
C ALA A 137 8.68 -5.03 -12.29
N ALA A 138 8.26 -5.85 -11.34
CA ALA A 138 7.01 -5.72 -10.62
C ALA A 138 7.25 -5.63 -9.12
N LEU A 139 6.47 -4.78 -8.46
CA LEU A 139 6.40 -4.64 -7.01
C LEU A 139 5.04 -5.15 -6.52
N HIS A 140 5.10 -5.92 -5.43
CA HIS A 140 3.95 -6.49 -4.73
C HIS A 140 3.97 -5.97 -3.29
N PRO A 141 3.48 -4.74 -3.02
CA PRO A 141 3.40 -4.26 -1.65
C PRO A 141 2.33 -5.04 -0.87
N PRO A 142 2.26 -4.88 0.46
CA PRO A 142 1.15 -5.41 1.25
C PRO A 142 -0.20 -5.08 0.61
N ALA A 143 -1.12 -6.03 0.66
CA ALA A 143 -2.45 -5.80 0.14
C ALA A 143 -3.16 -4.69 0.94
N TRP A 144 -4.12 -4.04 0.32
CA TRP A 144 -5.05 -3.18 1.04
C TRP A 144 -6.19 -4.04 1.60
N LEU A 145 -6.48 -3.91 2.90
CA LEU A 145 -7.49 -4.73 3.57
C LEU A 145 -8.96 -4.41 3.20
N GLY A 146 -9.18 -3.50 2.24
CA GLY A 146 -10.51 -3.07 1.85
C GLY A 146 -11.19 -2.21 2.92
N THR A 147 -10.40 -1.47 3.69
CA THR A 147 -10.83 -0.63 4.82
C THR A 147 -10.39 0.82 4.68
N MET A 148 -11.22 1.72 5.19
CA MET A 148 -11.03 3.16 5.31
C MET A 148 -10.42 3.48 6.68
N GLY A 149 -9.21 4.02 6.71
CA GLY A 149 -8.53 4.40 7.95
C GLY A 149 -7.03 4.62 7.75
N ASP A 150 -6.33 4.72 8.88
CA ASP A 150 -4.95 5.20 8.99
C ASP A 150 -3.87 4.19 8.57
N ALA A 151 -4.24 2.97 8.20
CA ALA A 151 -3.25 1.94 7.93
C ALA A 151 -3.66 0.89 6.89
N GLN A 152 -2.68 0.55 6.04
CA GLN A 152 -2.77 -0.50 5.03
C GLN A 152 -2.73 -1.93 5.61
N CYS A 153 -2.02 -2.16 6.72
CA CYS A 153 -1.66 -3.51 7.18
C CYS A 153 -2.37 -3.98 8.46
N ALA A 154 -2.56 -3.06 9.40
CA ALA A 154 -3.27 -3.32 10.65
C ALA A 154 -3.94 -2.00 11.01
N CYS A 155 -5.26 -2.01 11.09
CA CYS A 155 -6.02 -0.80 11.29
C CYS A 155 -6.98 -0.98 12.45
N ASP A 156 -6.68 -0.31 13.56
CA ASP A 156 -7.45 -0.40 14.79
C ASP A 156 -8.73 0.45 14.72
N ARG A 157 -8.74 1.48 13.86
CA ARG A 157 -9.85 2.42 13.68
C ARG A 157 -10.29 2.51 12.22
N CYS A 158 -10.56 1.34 11.64
CA CYS A 158 -11.00 1.24 10.27
C CYS A 158 -12.48 0.93 10.14
N ALA A 159 -13.13 1.62 9.20
CA ALA A 159 -14.41 1.20 8.66
C ALA A 159 -14.18 0.39 7.38
N PRO A 160 -15.05 -0.56 7.02
CA PRO A 160 -14.94 -1.20 5.73
C PRO A 160 -15.23 -0.20 4.59
N ALA A 161 -14.54 -0.32 3.46
CA ALA A 161 -14.80 0.51 2.28
C ALA A 161 -16.22 0.27 1.75
N GLU A 162 -16.86 1.30 1.19
CA GLU A 162 -18.15 1.14 0.53
C GLU A 162 -18.01 0.32 -0.76
N PRO A 163 -19.05 -0.39 -1.21
CA PRO A 163 -19.04 -1.01 -2.53
C PRO A 163 -18.86 0.00 -3.67
N GLY A 164 -18.28 -0.46 -4.78
CA GLY A 164 -18.16 0.29 -6.03
C GLY A 164 -16.81 0.12 -6.71
N THR A 165 -16.61 0.93 -7.74
CA THR A 165 -15.38 0.91 -8.55
C THR A 165 -14.31 1.81 -7.93
N TYR A 166 -13.12 1.25 -7.74
CA TYR A 166 -11.94 1.94 -7.22
C TYR A 166 -10.78 1.88 -8.21
N ARG A 167 -9.78 2.73 -8.00
CA ARG A 167 -8.48 2.61 -8.65
C ARG A 167 -7.37 3.08 -7.72
N PHE A 168 -6.17 2.55 -7.94
CA PHE A 168 -4.96 3.08 -7.33
C PHE A 168 -4.33 4.14 -8.23
N VAL A 169 -3.76 5.16 -7.63
CA VAL A 169 -3.05 6.23 -8.32
C VAL A 169 -1.69 6.42 -7.66
N ALA A 170 -0.65 6.34 -8.47
CA ALA A 170 0.71 6.66 -8.05
C ALA A 170 1.14 8.03 -8.59
N THR A 171 2.27 8.52 -8.11
CA THR A 171 2.90 9.75 -8.61
C THR A 171 4.39 9.48 -8.83
N SER A 172 5.02 10.09 -9.82
CA SER A 172 6.49 10.01 -9.93
C SER A 172 7.17 10.67 -8.71
N CYS A 173 8.42 10.29 -8.42
CA CYS A 173 9.13 10.83 -7.26
C CYS A 173 9.29 12.35 -7.28
N GLY A 174 9.47 12.95 -8.48
CA GLY A 174 9.51 14.40 -8.64
C GLY A 174 8.13 15.08 -8.63
N GLY A 175 7.04 14.33 -8.45
CA GLY A 175 5.68 14.89 -8.46
C GLY A 175 5.14 15.27 -9.84
N ALA A 176 5.95 15.17 -10.89
CA ALA A 176 5.63 15.67 -12.23
C ALA A 176 4.56 14.85 -12.95
N HIS A 177 4.46 13.55 -12.66
CA HIS A 177 3.54 12.66 -13.37
C HIS A 177 2.59 11.94 -12.41
N ARG A 178 1.30 12.00 -12.75
CA ARG A 178 0.25 11.20 -12.12
C ARG A 178 0.02 9.94 -12.95
N LEU A 179 0.02 8.78 -12.29
CA LEU A 179 0.00 7.47 -12.92
C LEU A 179 -1.24 6.72 -12.45
N GLU A 180 -2.22 6.57 -13.33
CA GLU A 180 -3.53 6.01 -12.99
C GLU A 180 -3.57 4.51 -13.27
N GLY A 181 -4.06 3.74 -12.29
CA GLY A 181 -4.21 2.29 -12.41
C GLY A 181 -5.51 1.84 -13.06
N GLU A 182 -5.54 0.54 -13.35
CA GLU A 182 -6.75 -0.14 -13.82
C GLU A 182 -7.83 -0.12 -12.72
N PRO A 183 -9.08 0.22 -13.07
CA PRO A 183 -10.19 0.14 -12.13
C PRO A 183 -10.48 -1.28 -11.66
N PHE A 184 -10.97 -1.42 -10.44
CA PHE A 184 -11.39 -2.70 -9.83
C PHE A 184 -12.64 -2.51 -8.97
N GLU A 185 -13.42 -3.58 -8.79
CA GLU A 185 -14.66 -3.55 -8.02
C GLU A 185 -14.48 -4.03 -6.57
N ILE A 186 -15.20 -3.39 -5.66
CA ILE A 186 -15.48 -3.91 -4.32
C ILE A 186 -16.97 -4.20 -4.22
N GLU A 187 -17.31 -5.45 -3.93
CA GLU A 187 -18.68 -5.90 -3.74
C GLU A 187 -19.07 -5.92 -2.25
N THR A 188 -20.34 -5.65 -1.96
CA THR A 188 -20.96 -5.95 -0.66
C THR A 188 -21.00 -7.47 -0.47
N ARG A 189 -20.55 -7.95 0.69
CA ARG A 189 -20.89 -9.30 1.16
C ARG A 189 -22.21 -9.31 1.90
#